data_AF-A0A950TU34-F1
#
_entry.id   AF-A0A950TU34-F1
#
_cell.length_a   1.000
_cell.length_b   1.000
_cell.length_c   1.000
_cell.angle_alpha   90.00
_cell.angle_beta   90.00
_cell.angle_gamma   90.00
#
_symmetry.space_group_name_H-M   'P 1'
#
loop_
_entity.id
_entity.type
_entity.pdbx_description
1 polymer ?
#
loop_
_entity_poly.entity_id
_entity_poly.type
_entity_poly.pdbx_seq_one_letter_code
_entity_poly.pdbx_strand_id
1 'polypeptide(L)' 'MHALKRTVGELAKGPDGDLRAAEKLVKACFDSEDYIEGRRAFMEKRRPVFQGR' A
#
# COMPACT_ATOMS: atom_id res chain seq x y z
N MET A 1 -5.56 -2.98 -1.23
CA MET A 1 -6.36 -2.70 0.00
C MET A 1 -5.81 -3.36 1.29
N HIS A 2 -4.90 -4.33 1.19
CA HIS A 2 -4.40 -5.08 2.35
C HIS A 2 -3.48 -4.28 3.28
N ALA A 3 -2.53 -3.51 2.72
CA ALA A 3 -1.57 -2.73 3.50
C ALA A 3 -2.26 -1.68 4.39
N LEU A 4 -3.12 -0.83 3.81
CA LEU A 4 -3.79 0.25 4.56
C LEU A 4 -4.63 -0.28 5.73
N LYS A 5 -5.42 -1.34 5.49
CA LYS A 5 -6.24 -1.97 6.53
C LYS A 5 -5.38 -2.52 7.67
N ARG A 6 -4.24 -3.13 7.34
CA ARG A 6 -3.34 -3.69 8.35
C ARG A 6 -2.59 -2.60 9.10
N THR A 7 -2.07 -1.59 8.42
CA THR A 7 -1.40 -0.43 9.04
C THR A 7 -2.32 0.30 10.00
N VAL A 8 -3.56 0.59 9.60
CA VAL A 8 -4.56 1.22 10.49
C VAL A 8 -4.88 0.31 11.69
N GLY A 9 -5.00 -1.00 11.47
CA GLY A 9 -5.21 -1.97 12.53
C GLY A 9 -4.07 -2.01 13.55
N GLU A 10 -2.81 -1.97 13.10
CA GLU A 10 -1.66 -1.92 14.01
C GLU A 10 -1.57 -0.57 14.75
N LEU A 11 -1.85 0.55 14.08
CA LEU A 11 -1.90 1.87 14.73
C LEU A 11 -2.99 1.94 15.81
N ALA A 12 -4.15 1.36 15.57
CA ALA A 12 -5.27 1.36 16.51
C ALA A 12 -4.99 0.57 17.81
N LYS A 13 -3.98 -0.29 17.83
CA LYS A 13 -3.56 -1.04 19.04
C LYS A 13 -2.69 -0.21 20.00
N GLY A 14 -2.29 1.00 19.62
CA GLY A 14 -1.47 1.86 20.48
C GLY A 14 -0.12 1.20 20.84
N PRO A 15 0.26 1.11 22.12
CA PRO A 15 1.53 0.50 22.55
C PRO A 15 1.74 -0.95 22.10
N ASP A 16 0.65 -1.70 21.86
CA ASP A 16 0.70 -3.11 21.47
C ASP A 16 0.75 -3.31 19.94
N GLY A 17 0.79 -2.22 19.17
CA GLY A 17 0.84 -2.25 17.71
C GLY A 17 2.22 -2.61 17.15
N ASP A 18 2.25 -3.46 16.11
CA ASP A 18 3.51 -3.75 15.40
C ASP A 18 3.75 -2.74 14.27
N LEU A 19 4.36 -1.61 14.63
CA LEU A 19 4.69 -0.55 13.68
C LEU A 19 5.74 -0.98 12.65
N ARG A 20 6.65 -1.91 12.99
CA ARG A 20 7.65 -2.41 12.05
C ARG A 20 7.02 -3.29 10.98
N ALA A 21 6.07 -4.13 11.34
CA ALA A 21 5.28 -4.89 10.37
C ALA A 21 4.44 -3.95 9.49
N ALA A 22 3.83 -2.92 10.07
CA ALA A 22 3.09 -1.91 9.32
C ALA A 22 3.97 -1.18 8.30
N GLU A 23 5.19 -0.77 8.69
CA GLU A 23 6.15 -0.10 7.82
C GLU A 23 6.58 -1.00 6.64
N LYS A 24 6.88 -2.28 6.91
CA LYS A 24 7.21 -3.26 5.85
C LYS A 24 6.07 -3.43 4.85
N LEU A 25 4.83 -3.47 5.32
CA LEU A 25 3.65 -3.59 4.46
C LEU A 25 3.41 -2.34 3.62
N VAL A 26 3.65 -1.16 4.20
CA VAL A 26 3.61 0.10 3.46
C VAL A 26 4.66 0.09 2.36
N LYS A 27 5.93 -0.24 2.69
CA LYS A 27 7.00 -0.33 1.70
C LYS A 27 6.65 -1.28 0.55
N ALA A 28 6.18 -2.50 0.87
CA ALA A 28 5.77 -3.47 -0.14
C ALA A 28 4.64 -2.94 -1.05
N CYS A 29 3.69 -2.17 -0.49
CA CYS A 29 2.63 -1.54 -1.28
C CYS A 29 3.17 -0.48 -2.25
N PHE A 30 4.17 0.32 -1.83
CA PHE A 30 4.79 1.33 -2.69
C PHE A 30 5.70 0.71 -3.77
N ASP A 31 6.27 -0.46 -3.50
CA ASP A 31 7.08 -1.21 -4.47
C ASP A 31 6.24 -2.08 -5.41
N SER A 32 4.91 -2.15 -5.21
CA SER A 32 4.01 -2.97 -6.02
C SER A 32 3.89 -2.50 -7.47
N GLU A 33 3.63 -3.44 -8.38
CA GLU A 33 3.41 -3.13 -9.78
C GLU A 33 2.17 -2.25 -9.96
N ASP A 34 1.14 -2.45 -9.14
CA ASP A 34 -0.06 -1.63 -9.13
C ASP A 34 0.21 -0.17 -8.75
N TYR A 35 1.13 0.08 -7.81
CA TYR A 35 1.50 1.45 -7.45
C TYR A 35 2.24 2.14 -8.59
N ILE A 36 3.16 1.42 -9.24
CA ILE A 36 3.91 1.91 -10.41
C ILE A 36 2.95 2.21 -11.58
N GLU A 37 2.04 1.28 -11.87
CA GLU A 37 1.04 1.41 -12.93
C GLU A 37 0.06 2.55 -12.66
N GLY A 38 -0.41 2.70 -11.42
CA GLY A 38 -1.27 3.83 -11.03
C GLY A 38 -0.60 5.17 -11.29
N ARG A 39 0.69 5.31 -10.94
CA ARG A 39 1.47 6.52 -11.23
C ARG A 39 1.65 6.73 -12.73
N ARG A 40 2.00 5.69 -13.48
CA ARG A 40 2.20 5.77 -14.94
C ARG A 40 0.92 6.18 -15.65
N ALA A 41 -0.18 5.47 -15.38
CA ALA A 41 -1.48 5.73 -15.97
C ALA A 41 -2.00 7.14 -15.68
N PHE A 42 -1.75 7.65 -14.47
CA PHE A 42 -2.07 9.02 -14.09
C PHE A 42 -1.31 10.04 -14.97
N MET A 43 0.01 9.87 -15.12
CA MET A 43 0.83 10.75 -15.96
C MET A 43 0.42 10.70 -17.44
N GLU A 44 0.03 9.52 -17.91
CA GLU A 44 -0.42 9.27 -19.29
C GLU A 44 -1.91 9.62 -19.52
N LYS A 45 -2.63 10.08 -18.48
CA LYS A 45 -4.08 10.39 -18.52
C LYS A 45 -4.95 9.25 -19.04
N ARG A 46 -4.58 8.01 -18.71
CA ARG A 46 -5.33 6.79 -19.07
C ARG A 46 -5.83 6.08 -17.82
N ARG A 47 -6.73 5.12 -18.02
CA ARG A 47 -7.17 4.24 -16.93
C ARG A 47 -6.05 3.24 -16.59
N PRO A 48 -5.70 3.06 -15.30
CA PRO A 48 -4.74 2.05 -14.88
C PRO A 48 -5.32 0.64 -14.98
N VAL A 49 -4.46 -0.36 -15.17
CA VAL A 49 -4.81 -1.78 -15.14
C VAL A 49 -4.17 -2.44 -13.93
N PHE A 50 -4.91 -2.51 -12.82
CA PHE A 50 -4.44 -3.14 -11.59
C PHE A 50 -4.57 -4.66 -11.62
N GLN A 51 -3.55 -5.36 -11.14
CA GLN A 51 -3.45 -6.82 -11.07
C GLN A 51 -3.52 -7.36 -9.64
N GLY A 52 -3.53 -6.48 -8.63
CA GLY A 52 -3.65 -6.85 -7.22
C GLY A 52 -2.35 -7.33 -6.58
N ARG A 53 -1.19 -6.95 -7.14
CA ARG A 53 0.14 -7.39 -6.72
C ARG A 53 1.15 -6.25 -6.67
#